data_AF-A0A5C4S2P4-F1
#
_entry.id   AF-A0A5C4S2P4-F1
#
_cell.length_a   1.000
_cell.length_b   1.000
_cell.length_c   1.000
_cell.angle_alpha   90.00
_cell.angle_beta   90.00
_cell.angle_gamma   90.00
#
_symmetry.space_group_name_H-M   'P 1'
#
loop_
_entity.id
_entity.type
_entity.pdbx_description
1 polymer ?
#
loop_
_entity_poly.entity_id
_entity_poly.type
_entity_poly.pdbx_seq_one_letter_code
_entity_poly.pdbx_strand_id
1 'polypeptide(L)'
;MGKSYEIRTDYFREKIMAAVLVGYRTVKEPVAITAHPDLMARIRKEFSDKSVAPKKIGDEEYFFGLPVIEDPSGDKEHISVS
;
A
#
# COMPACT_ATOMS: atom_id res chain seq x y z
N MET A 1 -14.34 6.40 -2.00
CA MET A 1 -14.78 4.99 -1.85
C MET A 1 -13.62 4.15 -2.34
N GLY A 2 -12.85 3.57 -1.42
CA GLY A 2 -11.58 2.96 -1.76
C GLY A 2 -11.72 1.69 -2.61
N LYS A 3 -10.66 1.37 -3.34
CA LYS A 3 -10.53 0.11 -4.09
C LYS A 3 -9.51 -0.77 -3.39
N SER A 4 -9.95 -1.98 -3.04
CA SER A 4 -9.13 -3.01 -2.41
C SER A 4 -8.68 -4.02 -3.46
N TYR A 5 -7.44 -4.49 -3.34
CA TYR A 5 -6.80 -5.41 -4.27
C TYR A 5 -6.14 -6.55 -3.50
N GLU A 6 -6.39 -7.78 -3.91
CA GLU A 6 -5.77 -8.99 -3.36
C GLU A 6 -4.31 -9.11 -3.81
N ILE A 7 -3.42 -9.34 -2.85
CA ILE A 7 -1.98 -9.47 -3.01
C ILE A 7 -1.58 -10.90 -2.65
N ARG A 8 -1.78 -11.82 -3.59
CA ARG A 8 -1.27 -13.20 -3.47
C ARG A 8 0.27 -13.23 -3.45
N THR A 9 0.82 -14.33 -2.94
CA THR A 9 2.24 -14.52 -2.64
C THR A 9 3.19 -14.35 -3.84
N ASP A 10 2.77 -14.76 -5.03
CA ASP A 10 3.58 -14.67 -6.26
C ASP A 10 3.58 -13.25 -6.83
N TYR A 11 4.73 -12.80 -7.35
CA TYR A 11 4.90 -11.45 -7.94
C TYR A 11 4.45 -10.33 -6.98
N PHE A 12 4.83 -10.46 -5.71
CA PHE A 12 4.36 -9.60 -4.62
C PHE A 12 4.58 -8.11 -4.91
N ARG A 13 5.80 -7.72 -5.29
CA ARG A 13 6.14 -6.31 -5.52
C ARG A 13 5.39 -5.75 -6.73
N GLU A 14 5.32 -6.52 -7.80
CA GLU A 14 4.62 -6.19 -9.03
C GLU A 14 3.14 -5.96 -8.76
N LYS A 15 2.51 -6.82 -7.95
CA LYS A 15 1.10 -6.67 -7.55
C LYS A 15 0.86 -5.48 -6.65
N ILE A 16 1.75 -5.18 -5.71
CA ILE A 16 1.68 -3.96 -4.89
C ILE A 16 1.72 -2.72 -5.80
N MET A 17 2.68 -2.66 -6.71
CA MET A 17 2.79 -1.55 -7.66
C MET A 17 1.55 -1.44 -8.54
N ALA A 18 1.07 -2.56 -9.09
CA ALA A 18 -0.12 -2.59 -9.92
C ALA A 18 -1.37 -2.13 -9.16
N ALA A 19 -1.59 -2.63 -7.94
CA ALA A 19 -2.71 -2.24 -7.09
C ALA A 19 -2.72 -0.74 -6.82
N VAL A 20 -1.57 -0.17 -6.46
CA VAL A 20 -1.46 1.27 -6.21
C VAL A 20 -1.70 2.09 -7.48
N LEU A 21 -1.06 1.74 -8.60
CA LEU A 21 -1.23 2.44 -9.87
C LEU A 21 -2.66 2.35 -10.42
N VAL A 22 -3.31 1.19 -10.31
CA VAL A 22 -4.71 1.01 -10.69
C VAL A 22 -5.63 1.78 -9.72
N GLY A 23 -5.32 1.80 -8.43
CA GLY A 23 -5.99 2.63 -7.43
C GLY A 23 -5.99 4.10 -7.82
N TYR A 24 -4.81 4.67 -8.13
CA TYR A 24 -4.67 6.04 -8.63
C TYR A 24 -5.49 6.32 -9.90
N ARG A 25 -5.62 5.33 -10.79
CA ARG A 25 -6.38 5.48 -12.03
C ARG A 25 -7.89 5.42 -11.82
N THR A 26 -8.36 4.76 -10.77
CA THR A 26 -9.77 4.40 -10.58
C THR A 26 -10.45 5.19 -9.45
N VAL A 27 -9.68 5.67 -8.47
CA VAL A 27 -10.16 6.54 -7.39
C VAL A 27 -9.96 7.98 -7.83
N LYS A 28 -11.05 8.77 -7.84
CA LYS A 28 -11.03 10.14 -8.37
C LYS A 28 -10.06 11.06 -7.62
N GLU A 29 -9.99 10.92 -6.30
CA GLU A 29 -9.16 11.71 -5.39
C GLU A 29 -8.59 10.77 -4.33
N PRO A 30 -7.47 10.08 -4.63
CA PRO A 30 -6.87 9.16 -3.69
C PRO A 30 -6.20 9.94 -2.55
N VAL A 31 -6.49 9.54 -1.31
CA VAL A 31 -6.08 10.22 -0.08
C VAL A 31 -5.22 9.36 0.82
N ALA A 32 -5.28 8.02 0.71
CA ALA A 32 -4.47 7.13 1.54
C ALA A 32 -4.25 5.75 0.91
N ILE A 33 -3.21 5.07 1.40
CA ILE A 33 -3.01 3.63 1.22
C ILE A 33 -3.32 2.96 2.55
N THR A 34 -4.32 2.08 2.57
CA THR A 34 -4.70 1.31 3.76
C THR A 34 -4.33 -0.15 3.60
N ALA A 35 -3.66 -0.74 4.58
CA ALA A 35 -3.29 -2.15 4.57
C ALA A 35 -3.20 -2.70 5.99
N HIS A 36 -3.29 -4.02 6.13
CA HIS A 36 -3.04 -4.68 7.41
C HIS A 36 -1.57 -4.48 7.86
N PRO A 37 -1.28 -4.32 9.17
CA PRO A 37 0.08 -4.18 9.70
C PRO A 37 1.09 -5.21 9.19
N ASP A 38 0.71 -6.50 9.18
CA ASP A 38 1.55 -7.59 8.67
C ASP A 38 1.92 -7.40 7.19
N LEU A 39 0.98 -6.91 6.37
CA LEU A 39 1.22 -6.64 4.95
C LEU A 39 2.19 -5.46 4.81
N MET A 40 1.98 -4.37 5.57
CA MET A 40 2.89 -3.23 5.57
C MET A 40 4.30 -3.60 6.04
N ALA A 41 4.43 -4.45 7.06
CA ALA A 41 5.72 -4.97 7.50
C ALA A 41 6.44 -5.72 6.37
N ARG A 42 5.72 -6.55 5.60
CA ARG A 42 6.26 -7.21 4.42
C ARG A 42 6.64 -6.21 3.32
N ILE A 43 5.79 -5.23 3.02
CA ILE A 43 6.09 -4.16 2.04
C ILE A 43 7.38 -3.44 2.42
N ARG A 44 7.53 -3.00 3.68
CA ARG A 44 8.76 -2.34 4.16
C ARG A 44 10.00 -3.21 3.96
N LYS A 45 9.90 -4.51 4.23
CA LYS A 45 11.00 -5.46 4.02
C LYS A 45 11.36 -5.59 2.53
N GLU A 46 10.38 -5.88 1.69
CA GLU A 46 10.55 -6.18 0.26
C GLU A 46 10.95 -4.97 -0.59
N PHE A 47 10.63 -3.77 -0.12
CA PHE A 47 10.94 -2.51 -0.80
C PHE A 47 12.07 -1.71 -0.13
N SER A 48 12.67 -2.18 0.96
CA SER A 48 13.64 -1.42 1.78
C SER A 48 14.79 -0.75 1.01
N ASP A 49 15.27 -1.38 -0.06
CA ASP A 49 16.37 -0.88 -0.91
C ASP A 49 15.88 -0.21 -2.21
N LYS A 50 14.57 0.00 -2.35
CA LYS A 50 13.95 0.52 -3.58
C LYS A 50 13.59 2.00 -3.43
N SER A 51 13.64 2.72 -4.55
CA SER A 51 13.26 4.13 -4.60
C SER A 51 11.80 4.38 -4.20
N VAL A 52 10.94 3.39 -4.41
CA VAL A 52 9.50 3.43 -4.10
C VAL A 52 9.16 2.88 -2.71
N ALA A 53 10.14 2.61 -1.85
CA ALA A 53 9.89 2.19 -0.47
C ALA A 53 8.95 3.15 0.28
N PRO A 54 8.16 2.65 1.24
CA PRO A 54 7.51 3.53 2.21
C PRO A 54 8.55 4.42 2.89
N LYS A 55 8.25 5.73 3.03
CA LYS A 55 9.14 6.72 3.63
C LYS A 55 8.42 7.44 4.76
N LYS A 56 9.12 7.60 5.88
CA LYS A 56 8.65 8.46 6.97
C LYS A 56 8.93 9.93 6.65
N ILE A 57 7.92 10.77 6.81
CA ILE A 57 8.00 12.22 6.66
C ILE A 57 7.27 12.83 7.87
N GLY A 58 8.03 13.36 8.82
CA GLY A 58 7.49 13.74 10.13
C GLY A 58 7.00 12.50 10.89
N ASP A 59 5.77 12.57 11.40
CA ASP A 59 5.13 11.50 12.17
C ASP A 59 4.35 10.51 11.30
N GLU A 60 4.25 10.77 9.99
CA GLU A 60 3.49 9.96 9.04
C GLU A 60 4.41 9.14 8.13
N GLU A 61 3.94 7.96 7.72
CA GLU A 61 4.58 7.17 6.68
C GLU A 61 3.82 7.36 5.36
N TYR A 62 4.56 7.57 4.28
CA TYR A 62 4.02 7.74 2.94
C TYR A 62 4.48 6.60 2.05
N PHE A 63 3.57 6.10 1.22
CA PHE A 63 3.87 5.11 0.20
C PHE A 63 3.26 5.56 -1.12
N PHE A 64 4.06 5.56 -2.19
CA PHE A 64 3.65 6.13 -3.48
C PHE A 64 3.04 7.55 -3.40
N GLY A 65 3.49 8.37 -2.44
CA GLY A 65 3.00 9.73 -2.25
C GLY A 65 1.70 9.88 -1.47
N LEU A 66 1.10 8.79 -1.00
CA LEU A 66 -0.09 8.80 -0.13
C LEU A 66 0.30 8.42 1.31
N PRO A 67 -0.36 8.99 2.33
CA PRO A 67 -0.20 8.53 3.70
C PRO A 67 -0.64 7.07 3.84
N VAL A 68 0.09 6.32 4.65
CA VAL A 68 -0.19 4.93 4.98
C VAL A 68 -1.06 4.87 6.23
N ILE A 69 -2.15 4.13 6.16
CA ILE A 69 -3.00 3.79 7.29
C ILE A 69 -2.88 2.27 7.52
N GLU A 70 -2.42 1.90 8.71
CA GLU A 70 -2.42 0.50 9.13
C GLU A 70 -3.74 0.16 9.83
N ASP A 71 -4.54 -0.72 9.22
CA ASP A 71 -5.80 -1.18 9.78
C ASP A 71 -5.70 -2.66 10.21
N PRO A 72 -5.60 -2.96 11.51
CA PRO A 72 -5.49 -4.32 12.01
C PRO A 72 -6.78 -5.14 11.85
N SER A 73 -7.91 -4.49 11.55
CA SER A 73 -9.17 -5.20 11.25
C SER A 73 -9.31 -5.61 9.79
N GLY A 74 -8.41 -5.11 8.92
CA GLY A 74 -8.39 -5.41 7.50
C GLY A 74 -7.84 -6.79 7.16
N ASP A 75 -8.03 -7.21 5.91
CA ASP A 75 -7.51 -8.46 5.39
C ASP A 75 -5.98 -8.37 5.17
N LYS A 76 -5.25 -9.40 5.65
CA LYS A 76 -3.78 -9.49 5.60
C LYS A 76 -3.21 -9.54 4.20
N GLU A 77 -4.01 -9.89 3.22
CA GLU A 77 -3.60 -10.04 1.83
C GLU A 77 -4.16 -8.91 0.96
N HIS A 78 -4.75 -7.87 1.54
CA HIS A 78 -5.36 -6.79 0.76
C HIS A 78 -4.71 -5.43 1.03
N ILE A 79 -4.49 -4.71 -0.07
CA ILE A 79 -4.11 -3.30 -0.04
C ILE A 79 -5.24 -2.48 -0.65
N SER A 80 -5.60 -1.39 0.01
CA SER A 80 -6.63 -0.46 -0.43
C SER A 80 -6.03 0.89 -0.77
N VAL A 81 -6.47 1.46 -1.89
CA VAL A 81 -6.26 2.87 -2.22
C VAL A 81 -7.60 3.56 -2.03
N SER A 82 -7.67 4.50 -1.09
CA SER A 82 -8.91 5.18 -0.69
C SER A 82 -8.99 6.62 -1.16
#